data_AF-A0A223VYT7-F1
#
_entry.id   AF-A0A223VYT7-F1
#
_cell.length_a   1.000
_cell.length_b   1.000
_cell.length_c   1.000
_cell.angle_alpha   90.00
_cell.angle_beta   90.00
_cell.angle_gamma   90.00
#
_symmetry.space_group_name_H-M   'P 1'
#
loop_
_entity.id
_entity.type
_entity.pdbx_description
1 polymer ?
#
loop_
_entity_poly.entity_id
_entity_poly.type
_entity_poly.pdbx_seq_one_letter_code
_entity_poly.pdbx_strand_id
1 'polypeptide(L)' 'MKTNAPSLDIKRDLQGIASDLKWSAVELRRIAERLSLAGNEADAQALLRMCAVLRADEDRLTGYSEGRMA' A
#
# COMPACT_ATOMS: atom_id res chain seq x y z
N MET A 1 8.37 -25.50 -22.91
CA MET A 1 7.25 -25.81 -22.00
C MET A 1 6.95 -24.56 -21.18
N LYS A 2 5.86 -23.83 -21.46
CA LYS A 2 5.39 -22.76 -20.56
C LYS A 2 4.50 -23.41 -19.51
N THR A 3 5.13 -23.98 -18.50
CA THR A 3 4.44 -24.67 -17.41
C THR A 3 4.23 -23.70 -16.25
N ASN A 4 2.94 -23.50 -15.96
CA ASN A 4 2.34 -22.72 -14.88
C ASN A 4 2.33 -21.21 -15.11
N ALA A 5 1.23 -20.49 -14.94
CA ALA A 5 -0.20 -20.73 -14.75
C ALA A 5 -0.68 -19.29 -14.49
N PRO A 6 -1.76 -18.77 -15.10
CA PRO A 6 -2.24 -17.40 -14.87
C PRO A 6 -2.27 -16.96 -13.38
N SER A 7 -2.41 -17.92 -12.47
CA SER A 7 -2.33 -17.74 -11.02
C SER A 7 -0.97 -17.31 -10.46
N LEU A 8 0.16 -17.70 -11.04
CA LEU A 8 1.49 -17.24 -10.59
C LEU A 8 1.76 -15.78 -10.98
N ASP A 9 1.28 -15.39 -12.17
CA ASP A 9 1.40 -14.02 -12.67
C ASP A 9 0.58 -13.06 -11.80
N ILE A 10 -0.69 -13.43 -11.53
CA ILE A 10 -1.57 -12.68 -10.63
C ILE A 10 -0.96 -12.52 -9.23
N LYS A 11 -0.35 -13.59 -8.66
CA LYS A 11 0.29 -13.48 -7.34
C LYS A 11 1.42 -12.46 -7.34
N ARG A 12 2.26 -12.46 -8.38
CA ARG A 12 3.35 -11.51 -8.54
C ARG A 12 2.83 -10.08 -8.70
N ASP A 13 1.77 -9.90 -9.48
CA ASP A 13 1.16 -8.59 -9.68
C ASP A 13 0.57 -8.03 -8.38
N LEU A 14 -0.15 -8.85 -7.61
CA LEU A 14 -0.69 -8.45 -6.30
C LEU A 14 0.42 -8.05 -5.32
N GLN A 15 1.55 -8.78 -5.31
CA GLN A 15 2.72 -8.42 -4.50
C GLN A 15 3.40 -7.13 -4.97
N GLY A 16 3.45 -6.90 -6.29
CA GLY A 16 3.95 -5.67 -6.88
C GLY A 16 3.11 -4.47 -6.42
N ILE A 17 1.78 -4.56 -6.58
CA ILE A 17 0.86 -3.49 -6.17
C ILE A 17 0.94 -3.26 -4.65
N ALA A 18 0.99 -4.31 -3.83
CA ALA A 18 1.16 -4.17 -2.39
C ALA A 18 2.46 -3.39 -2.03
N SER A 19 3.56 -3.68 -2.73
CA SER A 19 4.83 -2.97 -2.56
C SER A 19 4.73 -1.50 -2.95
N ASP A 20 4.01 -1.18 -4.03
CA ASP A 20 3.78 0.19 -4.48
C ASP A 20 2.92 0.98 -3.49
N LEU A 21 1.88 0.36 -2.92
CA LEU A 21 1.05 0.96 -1.86
C LEU A 21 1.87 1.28 -0.61
N LYS A 22 2.74 0.34 -0.20
CA LYS A 22 3.66 0.53 0.93
C LYS A 22 4.57 1.72 0.74
N TRP A 23 5.23 1.82 -0.42
CA TRP A 23 6.12 2.94 -0.73
C TRP A 23 5.35 4.26 -0.81
N SER A 24 4.15 4.24 -1.40
CA SER A 24 3.26 5.41 -1.45
C SER A 24 2.91 5.90 -0.04
N ALA A 25 2.57 5.00 0.89
CA ALA A 25 2.30 5.36 2.28
C ALA A 25 3.53 5.93 3.02
N VAL A 26 4.74 5.44 2.71
CA VAL A 26 5.99 5.98 3.26
C VAL A 26 6.23 7.41 2.79
N GLU A 27 6.06 7.69 1.49
CA GLU A 27 6.25 9.05 0.97
C GLU A 27 5.15 10.01 1.45
N LEU A 28 3.90 9.58 1.49
CA LEU A 28 2.80 10.38 2.03
C LEU A 28 2.99 10.73 3.51
N ARG A 29 3.55 9.81 4.32
CA ARG A 29 3.89 10.11 5.72
C ARG A 29 4.96 11.20 5.83
N ARG A 30 6.00 11.16 4.98
CA ARG A 30 7.02 12.23 4.94
C ARG A 30 6.43 13.57 4.54
N ILE A 31 5.43 13.59 3.66
CA ILE A 31 4.69 14.82 3.31
C ILE A 31 3.85 15.29 4.49
N ALA A 32 3.14 14.38 5.17
CA ALA A 32 2.35 14.70 6.36
C ALA A 32 3.21 15.33 7.47
N GLU A 33 4.41 14.79 7.70
CA GLU A 33 5.39 15.35 8.64
C GLU A 33 5.77 16.79 8.26
N ARG A 34 6.06 17.05 6.98
CA ARG A 34 6.36 18.41 6.50
C ARG A 34 5.17 19.37 6.65
N LEU A 35 3.95 18.90 6.42
CA LEU A 35 2.73 19.70 6.60
C LEU A 35 2.51 20.06 8.07
N SER A 36 2.70 19.11 8.98
CA SER A 36 2.60 19.35 10.43
C SER A 36 3.66 20.35 10.89
N LEU A 37 4.91 20.23 10.43
CA LEU A 37 5.98 21.20 10.70
C LEU A 37 5.68 22.61 10.15
N ALA A 38 4.90 22.70 9.07
CA ALA A 38 4.43 23.97 8.51
C ALA A 38 3.17 24.52 9.19
N GLY A 39 2.65 23.85 10.24
CA GLY A 39 1.42 24.23 10.94
C GLY A 39 0.13 23.83 10.22
N ASN A 40 0.22 23.07 9.13
CA ASN A 40 -0.94 22.58 8.38
C ASN A 40 -1.38 21.20 8.90
N GLU A 41 -1.90 21.20 10.12
CA GLU A 41 -2.27 19.96 10.81
C GLU A 41 -3.49 19.26 10.17
N ALA A 42 -4.42 20.02 9.61
CA ALA A 42 -5.61 19.45 8.95
C ALA A 42 -5.22 18.57 7.74
N ASP A 43 -4.32 19.07 6.89
CA ASP A 43 -3.86 18.32 5.72
C ASP A 43 -2.90 17.19 6.13
N ALA A 44 -2.06 17.39 7.15
CA ALA A 44 -1.24 16.32 7.72
C ALA A 44 -2.10 15.14 8.18
N GLN A 45 -3.17 15.40 8.94
CA GLN A 45 -4.11 14.38 9.39
C GLN A 45 -4.87 13.71 8.23
N ALA A 46 -5.20 14.46 7.17
CA ALA A 46 -5.80 13.88 5.97
C ALA A 46 -4.86 12.88 5.29
N LEU A 47 -3.56 13.21 5.15
CA LEU A 47 -2.57 12.30 4.60
C LEU A 47 -2.33 11.08 5.50
N LEU A 48 -2.33 11.24 6.83
CA LEU A 48 -2.21 10.11 7.76
C LEU A 48 -3.39 9.13 7.65
N ARG A 49 -4.62 9.63 7.47
CA ARG A 49 -5.79 8.78 7.17
C ARG A 49 -5.63 8.06 5.83
N MET A 50 -5.12 8.72 4.80
CA MET A 50 -4.83 8.09 3.51
C MET A 50 -3.78 6.97 3.66
N CYS A 51 -2.72 7.18 4.44
CA CYS A 51 -1.74 6.14 4.74
C CYS A 51 -2.35 4.94 5.47
N ALA A 52 -3.42 5.11 6.25
CA ALA A 52 -4.13 3.99 6.87
C ALA A 52 -4.91 3.15 5.84
N VAL A 53 -5.55 3.82 4.86
CA VAL A 53 -6.22 3.13 3.74
C VAL A 53 -5.22 2.34 2.90
N LEU A 54 -4.11 2.95 2.50
CA LEU A 54 -3.09 2.27 1.68
C LEU A 54 -2.49 1.04 2.38
N ARG A 55 -2.28 1.10 3.71
CA ARG A 55 -1.79 -0.04 4.50
C ARG A 55 -2.83 -1.14 4.60
N ALA A 56 -4.12 -0.80 4.78
CA ALA A 56 -5.18 -1.79 4.78
C ALA A 56 -5.29 -2.50 3.41
N ASP A 57 -5.12 -1.76 2.32
CA ASP A 57 -5.12 -2.35 0.97
C ASP A 57 -3.86 -3.16 0.68
N GLU A 58 -2.67 -2.72 1.12
CA GLU A 58 -1.42 -3.51 1.10
C GLU A 58 -1.63 -4.87 1.80
N ASP A 59 -2.18 -4.87 3.02
CA ASP A 59 -2.41 -6.08 3.79
C ASP A 59 -3.39 -7.03 3.09
N ARG A 60 -4.46 -6.49 2.48
CA ARG A 60 -5.44 -7.27 1.71
C ARG A 60 -4.82 -7.91 0.47
N LEU A 61 -4.07 -7.16 -0.32
CA LEU A 61 -3.40 -7.68 -1.52
C LEU A 61 -2.32 -8.71 -1.17
N THR A 62 -1.59 -8.48 -0.08
CA THR A 62 -0.63 -9.44 0.45
C THR A 62 -1.35 -10.74 0.84
N GLY A 63 -2.46 -10.65 1.57
CA GLY A 63 -3.31 -11.79 1.92
C GLY A 63 -3.79 -12.59 0.71
N TYR A 64 -4.30 -11.91 -0.32
CA TYR A 64 -4.70 -12.55 -1.58
C TYR A 64 -3.52 -13.23 -2.29
N SER A 65 -2.34 -12.62 -2.30
CA SER A 65 -1.15 -13.23 -2.92
C SER A 65 -0.66 -14.49 -2.19
N GLU A 66 -0.79 -14.51 -0.87
CA GLU A 66 -0.42 -15.64 0.00
C GLU A 66 -1.51 -16.73 0.02
N GLY A 67 -2.71 -16.45 -0.47
CA GLY A 67 -3.87 -17.34 -0.35
C GLY A 67 -4.48 -17.36 1.06
N ARG A 68 -4.18 -16.37 1.90
CA ARG A 68 -4.83 -16.14 3.19
C ARG A 68 -6.12 -15.39 2.89
N MET A 69 -7.27 -16.06 3.01
CA MET A 69 -8.58 -15.41 2.90
C MET A 69 -8.61 -14.24 3.90
N ALA A 70 -8.83 -13.02 3.38
CA ALA A 70 -9.04 -11.80 4.16
C ALA A 70 -10.45 -11.77 4.76
#